data_AF-A0A7C4DJC8-F1
#
_entry.id   AF-A0A7C4DJC8-F1
#
_cell.length_a   1.000
_cell.length_b   1.000
_cell.length_c   1.000
_cell.angle_alpha   90.00
_cell.angle_beta   90.00
_cell.angle_gamma   90.00
#
_symmetry.space_group_name_H-M   'P 1'
#
loop_
_entity.id
_entity.type
_entity.pdbx_description
1 polymer ?
#
loop_
_entity_poly.entity_id
_entity_poly.type
_entity_poly.pdbx_seq_one_letter_code
_entity_poly.pdbx_strand_id
1 'polypeptide(L)'
;QHWSIPHWPKSMAQLPPLTQYVVWREGDRYGAAVNLTGGGMISYLEGRGGKLVAVAHSRDSHYAPSYVPLFAVGLGDDPYRLTRDLYQFALANMNALDPMVRGKLRVDKPFPEIWKYVGWCSWNSYYHSVNAAGLYGNAASWQKAGFPMRWMIIDDGWETLVDNKAYRVNNRSLSLAAFEADSVKFPGGLGPAIGKLKNDYGITWVGMWNTLQGHWNGVDLDSPAGAQTKDGLMPINPAVGVPDPRGPNGLIFWDAFYSSLSAAGVDFVKTDDQSTMYDFIEDQYPVGLAYAHAQRNFQDAGEKYFGSNVLNCMSMNVDSIYHWERTNIARASRDYYPLEYHNPRQHQVDAVMNSMWLENLVWPDYDIWETYNWHAEYNAVARAVSGGPVYITDKEGKEKWELLWPLVYGDGEAIRLDEPGRPCRKSLFVDPYSSGVPFMAFSRAGSAGVVAVWNMNRFELPEKGALAPEDVEGIVGDEFFVYEYFSRHAELVRRGESIPLKLKPWDARVYSIVPVVDGFAAVGLVNKYAAPATVAEVKREPGRAVARLKEAGRFAAYSRARPKEIRVDGAALADLKIKFVEGDLELDLGTADRQSKEVTVEIVW
;
A
#
# COMPACT_ATOMS: atom_id res chain seq x y z
N GLN A 1 9.19 -11.46 13.77
CA GLN A 1 8.03 -11.50 12.82
C GLN A 1 7.96 -10.14 12.15
N HIS A 2 7.66 -10.07 10.85
CA HIS A 2 7.77 -8.82 10.08
C HIS A 2 6.43 -8.21 9.67
N TRP A 3 5.37 -9.02 9.73
CA TRP A 3 4.05 -8.73 9.22
C TRP A 3 3.04 -8.82 10.35
N SER A 4 2.07 -7.90 10.37
CA SER A 4 0.89 -8.04 11.22
C SER A 4 -0.20 -8.79 10.47
N ILE A 5 -0.82 -9.78 11.14
CA ILE A 5 -1.92 -10.57 10.59
C ILE A 5 -3.18 -10.26 11.41
N PRO A 6 -4.31 -9.95 10.78
CA PRO A 6 -5.56 -9.69 11.49
C PRO A 6 -6.07 -10.94 12.22
N HIS A 7 -6.60 -10.74 13.43
CA HIS A 7 -7.24 -11.78 14.22
C HIS A 7 -8.54 -11.26 14.86
N TRP A 8 -9.53 -12.14 15.00
CA TRP A 8 -10.82 -11.86 15.64
C TRP A 8 -11.04 -12.72 16.90
N PRO A 9 -10.26 -12.48 17.98
CA PRO A 9 -10.47 -13.20 19.23
C PRO A 9 -11.79 -12.80 19.88
N LYS A 10 -12.35 -13.69 20.73
CA LYS A 10 -13.62 -13.41 21.42
C LYS A 10 -13.44 -12.53 22.67
N SER A 11 -12.20 -12.32 23.11
CA SER A 11 -11.87 -11.48 24.26
C SER A 11 -10.40 -11.04 24.24
N MET A 12 -10.08 -9.99 25.00
CA MET A 12 -8.69 -9.51 25.15
C MET A 12 -7.74 -10.56 25.74
N ALA A 13 -8.26 -11.52 26.50
CA ALA A 13 -7.47 -12.62 27.04
C ALA A 13 -6.99 -13.63 25.99
N GLN A 14 -7.51 -13.54 24.77
CA GLN A 14 -7.18 -14.40 23.63
C GLN A 14 -6.37 -13.66 22.55
N LEU A 15 -5.90 -12.43 22.84
CA LEU A 15 -5.03 -11.73 21.90
C LEU A 15 -3.78 -12.57 21.60
N PRO A 16 -3.42 -12.73 20.31
CA PRO A 16 -2.15 -13.36 19.95
C PRO A 16 -0.95 -12.64 20.58
N PRO A 17 0.16 -13.34 20.83
CA PRO A 17 1.43 -12.71 21.17
C PRO A 17 1.83 -11.67 20.12
N LEU A 18 2.58 -10.63 20.55
CA LEU A 18 3.08 -9.57 19.67
C LEU A 18 1.97 -8.76 18.94
N THR A 19 0.78 -8.63 19.54
CA THR A 19 -0.32 -7.83 18.95
C THR A 19 0.10 -6.35 18.86
N GLN A 20 0.14 -5.79 17.65
CA GLN A 20 0.59 -4.41 17.38
C GLN A 20 -0.49 -3.34 17.63
N TYR A 21 -1.74 -3.69 17.36
CA TYR A 21 -2.91 -2.82 17.43
C TYR A 21 -4.14 -3.66 17.77
N VAL A 22 -5.04 -3.13 18.58
CA VAL A 22 -6.34 -3.75 18.87
C VAL A 22 -7.44 -2.70 18.87
N VAL A 23 -8.57 -3.04 18.27
CA VAL A 23 -9.83 -2.29 18.33
C VAL A 23 -10.94 -3.23 18.73
N TRP A 24 -11.86 -2.75 19.57
CA TRP A 24 -12.99 -3.53 20.04
C TRP A 24 -14.24 -2.68 20.16
N ARG A 25 -15.38 -3.36 20.30
CA ARG A 25 -16.68 -2.74 20.58
C ARG A 25 -17.02 -2.89 22.06
N GLU A 26 -17.43 -1.80 22.68
CA GLU A 26 -17.80 -1.68 24.09
C GLU A 26 -19.22 -1.08 24.16
N GLY A 27 -20.25 -1.94 24.15
CA GLY A 27 -21.64 -1.49 23.95
C GLY A 27 -21.81 -0.78 22.61
N ASP A 28 -22.27 0.48 22.65
CA ASP A 28 -22.43 1.35 21.48
C ASP A 28 -21.17 2.19 21.16
N ARG A 29 -20.09 2.00 21.92
CA ARG A 29 -18.82 2.69 21.76
C ARG A 29 -17.74 1.74 21.24
N TYR A 30 -16.61 2.33 20.91
CA TYR A 30 -15.40 1.62 20.49
C TYR A 30 -14.27 1.92 21.46
N GLY A 31 -13.41 0.93 21.67
CA GLY A 31 -12.11 1.13 22.28
C GLY A 31 -11.00 0.73 21.32
N ALA A 32 -9.84 1.36 21.47
CA ALA A 32 -8.65 1.01 20.73
C ALA A 32 -7.41 1.14 21.63
N ALA A 33 -6.41 0.29 21.38
CA ALA A 33 -5.10 0.40 22.01
C ALA A 33 -3.98 0.21 20.97
N VAL A 34 -2.95 1.05 21.10
CA VAL A 34 -1.71 1.00 20.31
C VAL A 34 -0.54 0.83 21.27
N ASN A 35 0.41 0.00 20.89
CA ASN A 35 1.65 -0.14 21.67
C ASN A 35 2.52 1.09 21.50
N LEU A 36 3.43 1.32 22.44
CA LEU A 36 4.37 2.43 22.41
C LEU A 36 5.82 1.94 22.41
N THR A 37 6.74 2.83 22.07
CA THR A 37 8.18 2.63 22.17
C THR A 37 8.80 3.83 22.87
N GLY A 38 9.93 3.64 23.53
CA GLY A 38 10.67 4.72 24.17
C GLY A 38 11.54 4.25 25.33
N GLY A 39 12.53 5.07 25.68
CA GLY A 39 13.50 4.75 26.72
C GLY A 39 14.28 3.47 26.38
N GLY A 40 14.56 3.23 25.10
CA GLY A 40 15.25 2.03 24.60
C GLY A 40 14.44 0.73 24.59
N MET A 41 13.17 0.77 24.99
CA MET A 41 12.29 -0.40 25.06
C MET A 41 11.28 -0.41 23.92
N ILE A 42 10.88 -1.61 23.50
CA ILE A 42 9.75 -1.84 22.61
C ILE A 42 8.67 -2.61 23.37
N SER A 43 7.41 -2.46 22.99
CA SER A 43 6.30 -3.09 23.70
C SER A 43 5.27 -3.74 22.77
N TYR A 44 4.52 -4.70 23.32
CA TYR A 44 3.39 -5.33 22.65
C TYR A 44 2.33 -5.79 23.64
N LEU A 45 1.11 -5.96 23.13
CA LEU A 45 -0.01 -6.56 23.86
C LEU A 45 -0.14 -8.04 23.54
N GLU A 46 -0.63 -8.80 24.52
CA GLU A 46 -1.00 -10.20 24.34
C GLU A 46 -2.01 -10.66 25.40
N GLY A 47 -2.69 -11.77 25.10
CA GLY A 47 -3.51 -12.49 26.05
C GLY A 47 -2.68 -13.52 26.81
N ARG A 48 -2.56 -13.41 28.13
CA ARG A 48 -1.84 -14.36 28.97
C ARG A 48 -2.55 -14.61 30.29
N GLY A 49 -2.75 -15.89 30.63
CA GLY A 49 -3.35 -16.28 31.91
C GLY A 49 -4.75 -15.69 32.16
N GLY A 50 -5.56 -15.52 31.10
CA GLY A 50 -6.90 -14.95 31.19
C GLY A 50 -6.95 -13.42 31.28
N LYS A 51 -5.83 -12.71 31.07
CA LYS A 51 -5.72 -11.26 31.17
C LYS A 51 -5.10 -10.66 29.91
N LEU A 52 -5.35 -9.37 29.70
CA LEU A 52 -4.54 -8.54 28.81
C LEU A 52 -3.21 -8.24 29.51
N VAL A 53 -2.10 -8.49 28.83
CA VAL A 53 -0.75 -8.21 29.33
C VAL A 53 -0.03 -7.33 28.33
N ALA A 54 0.56 -6.26 28.83
CA ALA A 54 1.55 -5.48 28.10
C ALA A 54 2.94 -6.01 28.46
N VAL A 55 3.74 -6.33 27.45
CA VAL A 55 5.11 -6.81 27.59
C VAL A 55 6.03 -5.77 26.98
N ALA A 56 7.15 -5.49 27.62
CA ALA A 56 8.21 -4.66 27.06
C ALA A 56 9.57 -5.30 27.27
N HIS A 57 10.48 -5.07 26.33
CA HIS A 57 11.85 -5.56 26.43
C HIS A 57 12.84 -4.66 25.68
N SER A 58 14.08 -4.60 26.16
CA SER A 58 15.23 -3.97 25.49
C SER A 58 15.98 -4.94 24.57
N ARG A 59 15.82 -6.26 24.77
CA ARG A 59 16.75 -7.30 24.26
C ARG A 59 18.19 -7.13 24.72
N ASP A 60 18.38 -6.36 25.78
CA ASP A 60 19.66 -6.15 26.44
C ASP A 60 19.46 -6.37 27.94
N SER A 61 19.97 -7.49 28.44
CA SER A 61 19.86 -7.90 29.85
C SER A 61 20.59 -6.98 30.83
N HIS A 62 21.43 -6.07 30.34
CA HIS A 62 22.13 -5.06 31.12
C HIS A 62 21.44 -3.69 31.11
N TYR A 63 20.34 -3.55 30.38
CA TYR A 63 19.62 -2.29 30.23
C TYR A 63 18.27 -2.30 30.93
N ALA A 64 18.10 -1.37 31.87
CA ALA A 64 16.85 -1.17 32.61
C ALA A 64 16.58 0.34 32.77
N PRO A 65 15.70 0.92 31.94
CA PRO A 65 15.34 2.34 32.07
C PRO A 65 14.40 2.55 33.27
N SER A 66 14.37 3.78 33.79
CA SER A 66 13.48 4.15 34.91
C SER A 66 12.02 4.35 34.50
N TYR A 67 11.76 4.53 33.21
CA TYR A 67 10.44 4.75 32.66
C TYR A 67 10.29 4.00 31.33
N VAL A 68 9.16 3.33 31.14
CA VAL A 68 8.85 2.55 29.93
C VAL A 68 7.42 2.86 29.48
N PRO A 69 7.21 3.51 28.32
CA PRO A 69 5.88 3.62 27.74
C PRO A 69 5.45 2.25 27.20
N LEU A 70 4.26 1.79 27.58
CA LEU A 70 3.75 0.47 27.20
C LEU A 70 2.68 0.55 26.10
N PHE A 71 1.58 1.23 26.35
CA PHE A 71 0.51 1.37 25.36
C PHE A 71 -0.30 2.63 25.64
N ALA A 72 -0.95 3.15 24.61
CA ALA A 72 -2.00 4.15 24.73
C ALA A 72 -3.35 3.49 24.49
N VAL A 73 -4.37 3.91 25.23
CA VAL A 73 -5.73 3.38 25.11
C VAL A 73 -6.73 4.53 25.06
N GLY A 74 -7.77 4.39 24.23
CA GLY A 74 -8.84 5.37 24.10
C GLY A 74 -10.21 4.75 23.93
N LEU A 75 -11.25 5.55 24.17
CA LEU A 75 -12.66 5.20 23.98
C LEU A 75 -13.35 6.28 23.12
N GLY A 76 -14.11 5.86 22.11
CA GLY A 76 -14.76 6.75 21.14
C GLY A 76 -16.10 6.21 20.66
N ASP A 77 -16.78 7.00 19.85
CA ASP A 77 -18.01 6.69 19.09
C ASP A 77 -17.71 6.33 17.63
N ASP A 78 -16.48 6.58 17.18
CA ASP A 78 -16.00 6.31 15.83
C ASP A 78 -14.63 5.61 15.90
N PRO A 79 -14.48 4.38 15.37
CA PRO A 79 -13.24 3.63 15.48
C PRO A 79 -12.13 4.21 14.59
N TYR A 80 -12.44 4.87 13.47
CA TYR A 80 -11.47 5.45 12.56
C TYR A 80 -10.86 6.72 13.15
N ARG A 81 -11.73 7.64 13.61
CA ARG A 81 -11.31 8.84 14.34
C ARG A 81 -10.55 8.47 15.61
N LEU A 82 -11.06 7.51 16.38
CA LEU A 82 -10.40 7.04 17.60
C LEU A 82 -8.98 6.58 17.32
N THR A 83 -8.77 5.74 16.30
CA THR A 83 -7.44 5.24 15.95
C THR A 83 -6.51 6.36 15.50
N ARG A 84 -6.99 7.29 14.68
CA ARG A 84 -6.22 8.47 14.27
C ARG A 84 -5.79 9.33 15.46
N ASP A 85 -6.74 9.69 16.32
CA ASP A 85 -6.48 10.55 17.47
C ASP A 85 -5.52 9.84 18.45
N LEU A 86 -5.60 8.51 18.56
CA LEU A 86 -4.71 7.71 19.39
C LEU A 86 -3.27 7.66 18.85
N TYR A 87 -3.06 7.53 17.54
CA TYR A 87 -1.72 7.63 16.94
C TYR A 87 -1.12 9.03 17.06
N GLN A 88 -1.94 10.09 16.89
CA GLN A 88 -1.50 11.46 17.12
C GLN A 88 -1.07 11.67 18.58
N PHE A 89 -1.89 11.19 19.53
CA PHE A 89 -1.55 11.21 20.96
C PHE A 89 -0.26 10.43 21.25
N ALA A 90 -0.13 9.21 20.70
CA ALA A 90 1.01 8.34 20.91
C ALA A 90 2.31 9.01 20.45
N LEU A 91 2.37 9.51 19.20
CA LEU A 91 3.56 10.17 18.66
C LEU A 91 3.98 11.40 19.49
N ALA A 92 3.02 12.26 19.85
CA ALA A 92 3.31 13.46 20.64
C ALA A 92 3.88 13.11 22.03
N ASN A 93 3.30 12.12 22.72
CA ASN A 93 3.74 11.74 24.06
C ASN A 93 5.05 10.94 24.03
N MET A 94 5.23 10.02 23.08
CA MET A 94 6.49 9.29 22.93
C MET A 94 7.64 10.25 22.65
N ASN A 95 7.47 11.23 21.76
CA ASN A 95 8.50 12.22 21.48
C ASN A 95 8.87 13.10 22.69
N ALA A 96 7.88 13.47 23.51
CA ALA A 96 8.12 14.23 24.74
C ALA A 96 8.89 13.43 25.80
N LEU A 97 8.72 12.10 25.82
CA LEU A 97 9.40 11.19 26.75
C LEU A 97 10.78 10.76 26.24
N ASP A 98 10.88 10.47 24.95
CA ASP A 98 12.07 10.04 24.25
C ASP A 98 12.17 10.77 22.90
N PRO A 99 12.99 11.84 22.81
CA PRO A 99 13.17 12.62 21.60
C PRO A 99 13.74 11.84 20.41
N MET A 100 14.21 10.60 20.60
CA MET A 100 14.63 9.71 19.51
C MET A 100 13.46 9.08 18.76
N VAL A 101 12.25 9.08 19.34
CA VAL A 101 11.01 8.72 18.65
C VAL A 101 10.53 9.93 17.85
N ARG A 102 10.78 9.92 16.53
CA ARG A 102 10.60 11.08 15.63
C ARG A 102 9.63 10.84 14.47
N GLY A 103 8.88 9.74 14.52
CA GLY A 103 7.88 9.42 13.52
C GLY A 103 6.85 10.54 13.35
N LYS A 104 6.31 10.65 12.14
CA LYS A 104 5.27 11.64 11.79
C LYS A 104 4.04 10.95 11.25
N LEU A 105 2.91 11.65 11.34
CA LEU A 105 1.67 11.20 10.72
C LEU A 105 1.81 11.19 9.19
N ARG A 106 1.04 10.33 8.52
CA ARG A 106 0.99 10.24 7.04
C ARG A 106 0.74 11.59 6.38
N VAL A 107 -0.18 12.37 6.98
CA VAL A 107 -0.66 13.65 6.44
C VAL A 107 0.38 14.77 6.52
N ASP A 108 1.40 14.61 7.38
CA ASP A 108 2.51 15.56 7.52
C ASP A 108 3.67 15.27 6.56
N LYS A 109 3.53 14.23 5.72
CA LYS A 109 4.54 13.76 4.77
C LYS A 109 3.96 13.79 3.35
N PRO A 110 4.77 14.15 2.33
CA PRO A 110 4.29 14.14 0.94
C PRO A 110 4.02 12.70 0.46
N PHE A 111 3.04 12.54 -0.44
CA PHE A 111 2.93 11.30 -1.23
C PHE A 111 3.96 11.35 -2.36
N PRO A 112 4.91 10.41 -2.45
CA PRO A 112 5.97 10.50 -3.45
C PRO A 112 5.44 10.28 -4.88
N GLU A 113 5.98 11.03 -5.85
CA GLU A 113 5.48 11.10 -7.23
C GLU A 113 5.50 9.75 -7.95
N ILE A 114 6.57 8.97 -7.77
CA ILE A 114 6.79 7.69 -8.46
C ILE A 114 5.59 6.74 -8.25
N TRP A 115 5.07 6.71 -7.02
CA TRP A 115 3.97 5.82 -6.62
C TRP A 115 2.60 6.25 -7.12
N LYS A 116 2.49 7.41 -7.78
CA LYS A 116 1.27 7.81 -8.49
C LYS A 116 1.09 7.04 -9.79
N TYR A 117 2.12 6.38 -10.29
CA TYR A 117 2.08 5.65 -11.55
C TYR A 117 2.11 4.15 -11.32
N VAL A 118 1.64 3.39 -12.30
CA VAL A 118 1.74 1.94 -12.30
C VAL A 118 3.18 1.46 -12.52
N GLY A 119 3.56 0.42 -11.79
CA GLY A 119 4.88 -0.17 -11.88
C GLY A 119 4.91 -1.69 -11.95
N TRP A 120 6.13 -2.22 -11.87
CA TRP A 120 6.40 -3.65 -11.86
C TRP A 120 7.55 -4.01 -10.92
N CYS A 121 7.54 -5.22 -10.36
CA CYS A 121 8.58 -5.72 -9.48
C CYS A 121 9.02 -7.12 -9.94
N SER A 122 10.33 -7.38 -9.93
CA SER A 122 10.91 -8.62 -10.49
C SER A 122 10.72 -9.88 -9.65
N TRP A 123 10.26 -9.77 -8.40
CA TRP A 123 10.31 -10.86 -7.43
C TRP A 123 9.62 -12.16 -7.91
N ASN A 124 8.31 -12.18 -8.16
CA ASN A 124 7.68 -13.46 -8.57
C ASN A 124 7.95 -13.83 -10.02
N SER A 125 8.36 -12.87 -10.85
CA SER A 125 8.80 -13.11 -12.22
C SER A 125 10.08 -13.93 -12.29
N TYR A 126 11.07 -13.59 -11.46
CA TYR A 126 12.42 -14.13 -11.59
C TYR A 126 13.02 -14.67 -10.29
N TYR A 127 12.52 -14.26 -9.13
CA TYR A 127 13.12 -14.45 -7.81
C TYR A 127 14.62 -14.11 -7.90
N HIS A 128 15.48 -14.94 -7.30
CA HIS A 128 16.92 -14.77 -7.34
C HIS A 128 17.57 -14.95 -8.73
N SER A 129 16.79 -15.23 -9.78
CA SER A 129 17.28 -15.36 -11.17
C SER A 129 17.14 -14.08 -11.98
N VAL A 130 16.75 -12.96 -11.36
CA VAL A 130 16.65 -11.65 -12.02
C VAL A 130 17.98 -11.28 -12.67
N ASN A 131 17.91 -10.79 -13.91
CA ASN A 131 19.06 -10.40 -14.70
C ASN A 131 18.66 -9.36 -15.76
N ALA A 132 19.64 -8.67 -16.33
CA ALA A 132 19.40 -7.59 -17.29
C ALA A 132 18.55 -8.02 -18.50
N ALA A 133 18.78 -9.22 -19.05
CA ALA A 133 18.04 -9.70 -20.22
C ALA A 133 16.56 -9.93 -19.93
N GLY A 134 16.23 -10.48 -18.75
CA GLY A 134 14.84 -10.63 -18.31
C GLY A 134 14.12 -9.28 -18.19
N LEU A 135 14.77 -8.31 -17.54
CA LEU A 135 14.20 -6.96 -17.39
C LEU A 135 13.89 -6.30 -18.74
N TYR A 136 14.78 -6.45 -19.73
CA TYR A 136 14.55 -5.95 -21.08
C TYR A 136 13.40 -6.66 -21.80
N GLY A 137 13.26 -7.98 -21.59
CA GLY A 137 12.17 -8.77 -22.16
C GLY A 137 10.80 -8.27 -21.70
N ASN A 138 10.63 -8.10 -20.38
CA ASN A 138 9.42 -7.50 -19.81
C ASN A 138 9.19 -6.06 -20.31
N ALA A 139 10.21 -5.20 -20.29
CA ALA A 139 10.05 -3.82 -20.75
C ALA A 139 9.66 -3.74 -22.25
N ALA A 140 10.22 -4.62 -23.08
CA ALA A 140 9.87 -4.74 -24.49
C ALA A 140 8.43 -5.23 -24.71
N SER A 141 7.94 -6.15 -23.88
CA SER A 141 6.56 -6.65 -23.98
C SER A 141 5.55 -5.52 -23.72
N TRP A 142 5.82 -4.65 -22.73
CA TRP A 142 4.96 -3.52 -22.38
C TRP A 142 4.95 -2.44 -23.46
N GLN A 143 6.14 -2.11 -23.99
CA GLN A 143 6.28 -1.18 -25.11
C GLN A 143 5.52 -1.69 -26.34
N LYS A 144 5.63 -2.98 -26.66
CA LYS A 144 4.89 -3.62 -27.76
C LYS A 144 3.37 -3.60 -27.54
N ALA A 145 2.92 -3.78 -26.30
CA ALA A 145 1.51 -3.65 -25.93
C ALA A 145 1.02 -2.19 -25.94
N GLY A 146 1.94 -1.22 -25.88
CA GLY A 146 1.65 0.19 -25.69
C GLY A 146 1.07 0.49 -24.31
N PHE A 147 1.48 -0.29 -23.29
CA PHE A 147 1.09 -0.07 -21.90
C PHE A 147 2.16 0.78 -21.18
N PRO A 148 1.79 1.89 -20.53
CA PRO A 148 2.73 2.86 -19.97
C PRO A 148 3.24 2.45 -18.59
N MET A 149 4.02 1.36 -18.50
CA MET A 149 4.69 1.01 -17.25
C MET A 149 5.75 2.07 -16.93
N ARG A 150 5.59 2.80 -15.83
CA ARG A 150 6.45 3.98 -15.55
C ARG A 150 7.65 3.68 -14.71
N TRP A 151 7.58 2.68 -13.86
CA TRP A 151 8.70 2.32 -13.00
C TRP A 151 8.83 0.83 -12.80
N MET A 152 10.03 0.40 -12.43
CA MET A 152 10.27 -0.97 -12.02
C MET A 152 11.17 -1.08 -10.79
N ILE A 153 10.96 -2.14 -10.00
CA ILE A 153 11.85 -2.56 -8.91
C ILE A 153 12.61 -3.80 -9.36
N ILE A 154 13.94 -3.71 -9.33
CA ILE A 154 14.82 -4.88 -9.36
C ILE A 154 14.89 -5.40 -7.92
N ASP A 155 14.10 -6.43 -7.65
CA ASP A 155 13.93 -7.07 -6.34
C ASP A 155 15.09 -8.02 -6.00
N ASP A 156 15.07 -8.65 -4.83
CA ASP A 156 16.14 -9.52 -4.30
C ASP A 156 16.65 -10.51 -5.37
N GLY A 157 17.98 -10.58 -5.50
CA GLY A 157 18.67 -11.48 -6.40
C GLY A 157 19.65 -10.79 -7.34
N TRP A 158 19.82 -9.48 -7.27
CA TRP A 158 20.73 -8.73 -8.12
C TRP A 158 22.14 -8.60 -7.53
N GLU A 159 22.26 -8.84 -6.23
CA GLU A 159 23.40 -8.50 -5.38
C GLU A 159 24.60 -9.44 -5.56
N THR A 160 25.78 -8.91 -5.27
CA THR A 160 26.99 -9.71 -5.05
C THR A 160 27.06 -10.15 -3.58
N LEU A 161 26.95 -11.45 -3.34
CA LEU A 161 26.78 -12.03 -1.99
C LEU A 161 27.83 -13.09 -1.67
N VAL A 162 28.12 -13.28 -0.38
CA VAL A 162 28.93 -14.37 0.17
C VAL A 162 28.08 -15.24 1.08
N ASP A 163 28.24 -16.57 0.97
CA ASP A 163 27.53 -17.56 1.79
C ASP A 163 28.29 -17.90 3.08
N ASN A 164 27.96 -17.20 4.16
CA ASN A 164 28.53 -17.36 5.50
C ASN A 164 27.84 -18.49 6.29
N LYS A 165 27.95 -19.73 5.79
CA LYS A 165 27.25 -20.90 6.37
C LYS A 165 27.53 -21.15 7.86
N ALA A 166 28.70 -20.78 8.35
CA ALA A 166 29.10 -20.94 9.75
C ALA A 166 28.51 -19.86 10.67
N TYR A 167 28.08 -18.72 10.11
CA TYR A 167 27.65 -17.53 10.85
C TYR A 167 26.27 -17.10 10.38
N ARG A 168 25.27 -17.94 10.68
CA ARG A 168 23.88 -17.70 10.32
C ARG A 168 23.17 -16.86 11.36
N VAL A 169 22.46 -15.85 10.90
CA VAL A 169 21.48 -15.09 11.68
C VAL A 169 20.10 -15.36 11.06
N ASN A 170 19.09 -15.61 11.89
CA ASN A 170 17.73 -15.90 11.41
C ASN A 170 17.63 -17.02 10.37
N ASN A 171 18.50 -18.04 10.48
CA ASN A 171 18.63 -19.14 9.52
C ASN A 171 19.01 -18.71 8.08
N ARG A 172 19.48 -17.47 7.89
CA ARG A 172 20.03 -16.96 6.64
C ARG A 172 21.55 -17.02 6.68
N SER A 173 22.20 -17.10 5.52
CA SER A 173 23.67 -17.14 5.42
C SER A 173 24.25 -16.20 4.38
N LEU A 174 23.43 -15.64 3.50
CA LEU A 174 23.89 -14.75 2.43
C LEU A 174 24.11 -13.34 2.96
N SER A 175 25.35 -12.87 2.89
CA SER A 175 25.79 -11.56 3.38
C SER A 175 26.20 -10.68 2.20
N LEU A 176 25.96 -9.37 2.28
CA LEU A 176 26.36 -8.42 1.24
C LEU A 176 27.89 -8.36 1.14
N ALA A 177 28.43 -8.53 -0.07
CA ALA A 177 29.87 -8.55 -0.29
C ALA A 177 30.40 -7.37 -1.12
N ALA A 178 29.58 -6.82 -2.02
CA ALA A 178 29.93 -5.63 -2.80
C ALA A 178 28.67 -4.79 -3.04
N PHE A 179 28.85 -3.50 -3.34
CA PHE A 179 27.72 -2.63 -3.74
C PHE A 179 27.36 -2.78 -5.21
N GLU A 180 28.29 -3.28 -6.02
CA GLU A 180 28.07 -3.64 -7.40
C GLU A 180 27.21 -4.91 -7.52
N ALA A 181 26.33 -4.91 -8.53
CA ALA A 181 25.53 -6.07 -8.87
C ALA A 181 26.39 -7.27 -9.32
N ASP A 182 25.82 -8.46 -9.19
CA ASP A 182 26.40 -9.69 -9.71
C ASP A 182 26.72 -9.52 -11.21
N SER A 183 28.00 -9.69 -11.55
CA SER A 183 28.50 -9.40 -12.90
C SER A 183 28.06 -10.40 -13.98
N VAL A 184 27.55 -11.58 -13.59
CA VAL A 184 26.95 -12.55 -14.50
C VAL A 184 25.52 -12.13 -14.84
N LYS A 185 24.76 -11.69 -13.84
CA LYS A 185 23.37 -11.23 -14.01
C LYS A 185 23.28 -9.86 -14.67
N PHE A 186 24.24 -8.98 -14.38
CA PHE A 186 24.33 -7.62 -14.89
C PHE A 186 25.73 -7.35 -15.47
N PRO A 187 26.03 -7.86 -16.68
CA PRO A 187 27.31 -7.60 -17.33
C PRO A 187 27.53 -6.10 -17.53
N GLY A 188 28.62 -5.56 -16.98
CA GLY A 188 28.91 -4.12 -16.98
C GLY A 188 28.25 -3.32 -15.86
N GLY A 189 27.55 -3.98 -14.93
CA GLY A 189 26.92 -3.38 -13.75
C GLY A 189 25.51 -2.82 -14.01
N LEU A 190 24.93 -2.22 -12.97
CA LEU A 190 23.56 -1.68 -13.02
C LEU A 190 23.43 -0.46 -13.93
N GLY A 191 24.45 0.40 -14.00
CA GLY A 191 24.41 1.65 -14.77
C GLY A 191 23.99 1.48 -16.24
N PRO A 192 24.71 0.66 -17.03
CA PRO A 192 24.30 0.36 -18.40
C PRO A 192 22.91 -0.28 -18.50
N ALA A 193 22.54 -1.14 -17.55
CA ALA A 193 21.25 -1.82 -17.59
C ALA A 193 20.08 -0.87 -17.33
N ILE A 194 20.18 -0.05 -16.30
CA ILE A 194 19.21 1.00 -15.98
C ILE A 194 19.16 2.03 -17.11
N GLY A 195 20.32 2.45 -17.63
CA GLY A 195 20.39 3.36 -18.78
C GLY A 195 19.64 2.82 -19.99
N LYS A 196 19.77 1.53 -20.30
CA LYS A 196 19.01 0.88 -21.38
C LYS A 196 17.51 0.84 -21.11
N LEU A 197 17.09 0.51 -19.88
CA LEU A 197 15.68 0.52 -19.47
C LEU A 197 15.04 1.90 -19.68
N LYS A 198 15.74 2.96 -19.28
CA LYS A 198 15.28 4.33 -19.41
C LYS A 198 15.24 4.81 -20.86
N ASN A 199 16.33 4.62 -21.59
CA ASN A 199 16.50 5.19 -22.93
C ASN A 199 15.75 4.43 -24.02
N ASP A 200 15.72 3.10 -23.97
CA ASP A 200 15.20 2.28 -25.06
C ASP A 200 13.73 1.87 -24.84
N TYR A 201 13.33 1.72 -23.58
CA TYR A 201 12.00 1.20 -23.21
C TYR A 201 11.09 2.22 -22.52
N GLY A 202 11.58 3.43 -22.25
CA GLY A 202 10.77 4.54 -21.71
C GLY A 202 10.38 4.38 -20.24
N ILE A 203 11.09 3.53 -19.50
CA ILE A 203 10.91 3.37 -18.05
C ILE A 203 11.43 4.64 -17.39
N THR A 204 10.58 5.32 -16.62
CA THR A 204 10.92 6.62 -16.05
C THR A 204 11.76 6.47 -14.78
N TRP A 205 11.40 5.53 -13.90
CA TRP A 205 12.11 5.29 -12.65
C TRP A 205 12.50 3.81 -12.47
N VAL A 206 13.71 3.54 -12.00
CA VAL A 206 14.17 2.20 -11.63
C VAL A 206 14.60 2.21 -10.17
N GLY A 207 14.06 1.28 -9.39
CA GLY A 207 14.35 1.11 -7.98
C GLY A 207 15.06 -0.20 -7.68
N MET A 208 15.74 -0.23 -6.54
CA MET A 208 16.47 -1.40 -6.07
C MET A 208 15.92 -1.90 -4.74
N TRP A 209 15.91 -3.21 -4.58
CA TRP A 209 15.64 -3.84 -3.30
C TRP A 209 16.92 -3.94 -2.45
N ASN A 210 16.76 -3.79 -1.14
CA ASN A 210 17.80 -4.09 -0.14
C ASN A 210 17.15 -4.44 1.22
N THR A 211 17.94 -4.86 2.21
CA THR A 211 17.48 -4.98 3.63
C THR A 211 18.06 -3.87 4.51
N LEU A 212 17.44 -3.62 5.67
CA LEU A 212 17.92 -2.62 6.64
C LEU A 212 19.31 -2.97 7.22
N GLN A 213 19.64 -4.25 7.31
CA GLN A 213 20.92 -4.73 7.84
C GLN A 213 22.00 -4.94 6.75
N GLY A 214 21.76 -4.50 5.52
CA GLY A 214 22.63 -4.72 4.36
C GLY A 214 22.07 -5.82 3.45
N HIS A 215 22.11 -7.07 3.88
CA HIS A 215 21.40 -8.19 3.24
C HIS A 215 20.84 -9.15 4.31
N TRP A 216 20.12 -10.21 3.93
CA TRP A 216 19.47 -11.15 4.87
C TRP A 216 20.34 -11.63 6.05
N ASN A 217 21.66 -11.80 5.85
CA ASN A 217 22.61 -12.17 6.90
C ASN A 217 23.63 -11.06 7.20
N GLY A 218 23.29 -9.78 7.00
CA GLY A 218 24.18 -8.65 7.22
C GLY A 218 25.17 -8.39 6.07
N VAL A 219 26.27 -7.74 6.41
CA VAL A 219 27.41 -7.40 5.52
C VAL A 219 28.60 -8.26 5.90
N ASP A 220 29.26 -8.85 4.91
CA ASP A 220 30.49 -9.61 5.13
C ASP A 220 31.65 -8.65 5.44
N LEU A 221 32.31 -8.83 6.59
CA LEU A 221 33.31 -7.90 7.12
C LEU A 221 34.62 -7.90 6.33
N ASP A 222 34.99 -9.03 5.72
CA ASP A 222 36.23 -9.19 4.95
C ASP A 222 36.05 -8.87 3.45
N SER A 223 34.79 -8.65 3.03
CA SER A 223 34.44 -8.29 1.66
C SER A 223 34.82 -6.85 1.28
N PRO A 224 34.83 -6.49 -0.02
CA PRO A 224 34.98 -5.11 -0.47
C PRO A 224 34.01 -4.13 0.19
N ALA A 225 32.72 -4.48 0.32
CA ALA A 225 31.73 -3.63 0.98
C ALA A 225 32.06 -3.43 2.47
N GLY A 226 32.43 -4.51 3.16
CA GLY A 226 32.85 -4.49 4.57
C GLY A 226 34.08 -3.62 4.80
N ALA A 227 35.12 -3.81 3.98
CA ALA A 227 36.35 -3.04 4.08
C ALA A 227 36.14 -1.54 3.78
N GLN A 228 35.33 -1.22 2.77
CA GLN A 228 35.01 0.16 2.39
C GLN A 228 34.26 0.91 3.49
N THR A 229 33.41 0.22 4.26
CA THR A 229 32.50 0.83 5.24
C THR A 229 32.76 0.39 6.67
N LYS A 230 33.97 -0.11 6.97
CA LYS A 230 34.33 -0.70 8.27
C LYS A 230 33.95 0.17 9.49
N ASP A 231 34.10 1.49 9.37
CA ASP A 231 33.86 2.44 10.46
C ASP A 231 32.36 2.74 10.66
N GLY A 232 31.53 2.31 9.71
CA GLY A 232 30.07 2.37 9.76
C GLY A 232 29.38 1.03 10.06
N LEU A 233 30.13 -0.03 10.34
CA LEU A 233 29.60 -1.35 10.63
C LEU A 233 29.84 -1.73 12.09
N MET A 234 28.82 -2.33 12.71
CA MET A 234 28.94 -3.02 13.98
C MET A 234 29.09 -4.52 13.71
N PRO A 235 30.23 -5.16 14.08
CA PRO A 235 30.36 -6.61 14.02
C PRO A 235 29.34 -7.28 14.95
N ILE A 236 28.64 -8.28 14.44
CA ILE A 236 27.72 -9.11 15.23
C ILE A 236 28.34 -10.48 15.56
N ASN A 237 29.29 -10.92 14.74
CA ASN A 237 30.12 -12.10 14.91
C ASN A 237 31.44 -11.90 14.12
N PRO A 238 32.39 -12.86 14.13
CA PRO A 238 33.68 -12.66 13.46
C PRO A 238 33.64 -12.40 11.95
N ALA A 239 32.59 -12.79 11.23
CA ALA A 239 32.52 -12.66 9.76
C ALA A 239 31.49 -11.62 9.28
N VAL A 240 30.51 -11.29 10.12
CA VAL A 240 29.34 -10.50 9.72
C VAL A 240 29.23 -9.25 10.59
N GLY A 241 28.87 -8.14 9.97
CA GLY A 241 28.42 -6.92 10.64
C GLY A 241 27.09 -6.40 10.07
N VAL A 242 26.54 -5.39 10.74
CA VAL A 242 25.37 -4.64 10.28
C VAL A 242 25.69 -3.13 10.31
N PRO A 243 24.99 -2.28 9.53
CA PRO A 243 25.11 -0.83 9.64
C PRO A 243 24.94 -0.41 11.10
N ASP A 244 25.95 0.25 11.68
CA ASP A 244 26.04 0.44 13.13
C ASP A 244 24.81 1.18 13.69
N PRO A 245 23.95 0.49 14.46
CA PRO A 245 22.69 1.05 14.94
C PRO A 245 22.88 1.77 16.29
N ARG A 246 24.10 1.88 16.82
CA ARG A 246 24.35 2.50 18.14
C ARG A 246 24.49 4.01 18.07
N GLY A 247 24.51 4.58 16.87
CA GLY A 247 24.73 6.01 16.68
C GLY A 247 24.75 6.41 15.21
N PRO A 248 25.32 7.59 14.89
CA PRO A 248 25.33 8.12 13.52
C PRO A 248 26.30 7.40 12.58
N ASN A 249 27.21 6.57 13.10
CA ASN A 249 28.23 5.89 12.27
C ASN A 249 27.62 4.97 11.21
N GLY A 250 26.45 4.37 11.47
CA GLY A 250 25.73 3.58 10.47
C GLY A 250 25.41 4.36 9.19
N LEU A 251 25.38 5.70 9.23
CA LEU A 251 25.23 6.54 8.04
C LEU A 251 26.40 6.37 7.06
N ILE A 252 27.62 6.03 7.52
CA ILE A 252 28.77 5.79 6.63
C ILE A 252 28.47 4.66 5.65
N PHE A 253 27.84 3.57 6.12
CA PHE A 253 27.41 2.48 5.26
C PHE A 253 26.34 2.95 4.27
N TRP A 254 25.27 3.58 4.77
CA TRP A 254 24.15 4.00 3.95
C TRP A 254 24.53 5.05 2.89
N ASP A 255 25.40 5.98 3.26
CA ASP A 255 25.93 7.00 2.36
C ASP A 255 26.70 6.35 1.20
N ALA A 256 27.61 5.43 1.51
CA ALA A 256 28.39 4.73 0.49
C ALA A 256 27.50 3.84 -0.41
N PHE A 257 26.58 3.08 0.19
CA PHE A 257 25.71 2.16 -0.54
C PHE A 257 24.75 2.92 -1.46
N TYR A 258 24.03 3.93 -0.94
CA TYR A 258 23.06 4.70 -1.73
C TYR A 258 23.73 5.66 -2.71
N SER A 259 24.94 6.14 -2.42
CA SER A 259 25.75 6.84 -3.43
C SER A 259 26.07 5.95 -4.62
N SER A 260 26.42 4.67 -4.39
CA SER A 260 26.69 3.72 -5.47
C SER A 260 25.46 3.46 -6.33
N LEU A 261 24.31 3.20 -5.69
CA LEU A 261 23.03 3.01 -6.39
C LEU A 261 22.60 4.25 -7.18
N SER A 262 22.65 5.43 -6.56
CA SER A 262 22.33 6.70 -7.23
C SER A 262 23.24 6.96 -8.43
N ALA A 263 24.55 6.68 -8.30
CA ALA A 263 25.50 6.81 -9.40
C ALA A 263 25.21 5.83 -10.55
N ALA A 264 24.61 4.67 -10.28
CA ALA A 264 24.11 3.74 -11.29
C ALA A 264 22.77 4.17 -11.92
N GLY A 265 22.19 5.29 -11.48
CA GLY A 265 20.94 5.83 -12.02
C GLY A 265 19.67 5.30 -11.36
N VAL A 266 19.77 4.71 -10.16
CA VAL A 266 18.62 4.30 -9.33
C VAL A 266 17.89 5.53 -8.81
N ASP A 267 16.55 5.49 -8.80
CA ASP A 267 15.70 6.62 -8.42
C ASP A 267 14.98 6.43 -7.08
N PHE A 268 14.84 5.19 -6.61
CA PHE A 268 14.14 4.85 -5.38
C PHE A 268 14.56 3.47 -4.85
N VAL A 269 14.15 3.14 -3.63
CA VAL A 269 14.48 1.85 -3.01
C VAL A 269 13.25 1.20 -2.35
N LYS A 270 13.21 -0.13 -2.39
CA LYS A 270 12.35 -0.95 -1.53
C LYS A 270 13.24 -1.57 -0.46
N THR A 271 12.97 -1.30 0.81
CA THR A 271 13.83 -1.78 1.89
C THR A 271 13.07 -2.74 2.79
N ASP A 272 13.50 -3.99 2.73
CA ASP A 272 12.97 -5.13 3.47
C ASP A 272 13.67 -5.30 4.83
N ASP A 273 13.17 -6.28 5.56
CA ASP A 273 13.59 -6.75 6.85
C ASP A 273 13.81 -5.68 7.93
N GLN A 274 12.96 -4.66 7.92
CA GLN A 274 13.08 -3.60 8.92
C GLN A 274 12.67 -4.08 10.31
N SER A 275 11.98 -5.19 10.48
CA SER A 275 11.39 -5.60 11.77
C SER A 275 12.19 -6.67 12.55
N THR A 276 13.42 -7.03 12.15
CA THR A 276 14.21 -8.08 12.83
C THR A 276 15.59 -7.67 13.31
N MET A 277 15.88 -6.37 13.37
CA MET A 277 17.17 -5.89 13.89
C MET A 277 17.51 -6.48 15.26
N TYR A 278 16.50 -6.75 16.09
CA TYR A 278 16.69 -7.36 17.40
C TYR A 278 17.44 -8.70 17.35
N ASP A 279 17.31 -9.48 16.28
CA ASP A 279 18.03 -10.75 16.10
C ASP A 279 19.54 -10.55 15.83
N PHE A 280 19.95 -9.33 15.46
CA PHE A 280 21.35 -8.97 15.16
C PHE A 280 22.07 -8.33 16.35
N ILE A 281 21.34 -7.83 17.34
CA ILE A 281 21.88 -6.95 18.40
C ILE A 281 21.61 -7.44 19.83
N GLU A 282 21.09 -8.67 19.99
CA GLU A 282 20.76 -9.26 21.29
C GLU A 282 21.95 -9.12 22.27
N ASP A 283 21.66 -8.60 23.47
CA ASP A 283 22.62 -8.28 24.55
C ASP A 283 23.77 -7.33 24.16
N GLN A 284 23.65 -6.57 23.05
CA GLN A 284 24.66 -5.59 22.62
C GLN A 284 24.20 -4.14 22.74
N TYR A 285 22.93 -3.85 22.45
CA TYR A 285 22.38 -2.50 22.54
C TYR A 285 20.86 -2.54 22.69
N PRO A 286 20.24 -1.58 23.43
CA PRO A 286 18.79 -1.55 23.60
C PRO A 286 18.07 -1.38 22.26
N VAL A 287 17.18 -2.32 21.95
CA VAL A 287 16.49 -2.42 20.66
C VAL A 287 15.78 -1.13 20.25
N GLY A 288 15.11 -0.43 21.17
CA GLY A 288 14.43 0.82 20.84
C GLY A 288 15.39 1.94 20.41
N LEU A 289 16.59 2.00 21.01
CA LEU A 289 17.62 2.97 20.61
C LEU A 289 18.27 2.57 19.29
N ALA A 290 18.51 1.27 19.11
CA ALA A 290 19.07 0.72 17.88
C ALA A 290 18.22 1.10 16.66
N TYR A 291 16.92 0.88 16.78
CA TYR A 291 15.95 1.19 15.74
C TYR A 291 15.87 2.67 15.41
N ALA A 292 15.86 3.53 16.41
CA ALA A 292 15.83 4.97 16.21
C ALA A 292 17.04 5.46 15.38
N HIS A 293 18.25 4.98 15.69
CA HIS A 293 19.44 5.34 14.93
C HIS A 293 19.48 4.70 13.55
N ALA A 294 19.16 3.40 13.44
CA ALA A 294 19.18 2.71 12.17
C ALA A 294 18.20 3.31 11.18
N GLN A 295 16.95 3.53 11.59
CA GLN A 295 15.92 4.18 10.77
C GLN A 295 16.29 5.61 10.40
N ARG A 296 16.96 6.36 11.30
CA ARG A 296 17.45 7.70 11.00
C ARG A 296 18.56 7.68 9.96
N ASN A 297 19.60 6.88 10.14
CA ASN A 297 20.72 6.78 9.22
C ASN A 297 20.25 6.34 7.81
N PHE A 298 19.37 5.34 7.77
CA PHE A 298 18.71 4.87 6.55
C PHE A 298 17.91 5.97 5.86
N GLN A 299 17.05 6.69 6.59
CA GLN A 299 16.22 7.76 6.00
C GLN A 299 17.02 9.01 5.64
N ASP A 300 18.11 9.33 6.35
CA ASP A 300 19.01 10.44 6.01
C ASP A 300 19.65 10.19 4.63
N ALA A 301 20.13 8.96 4.37
CA ALA A 301 20.63 8.58 3.06
C ALA A 301 19.51 8.49 2.01
N GLY A 302 18.36 7.90 2.34
CA GLY A 302 17.21 7.81 1.43
C GLY A 302 16.68 9.18 0.99
N GLU A 303 16.70 10.17 1.88
CA GLU A 303 16.42 11.56 1.53
C GLU A 303 17.49 12.15 0.61
N LYS A 304 18.77 12.01 1.00
CA LYS A 304 19.91 12.57 0.26
C LYS A 304 19.98 12.09 -1.19
N TYR A 305 19.75 10.81 -1.44
CA TYR A 305 19.97 10.19 -2.75
C TYR A 305 18.68 9.99 -3.56
N PHE A 306 17.54 9.81 -2.89
CA PHE A 306 16.27 9.43 -3.55
C PHE A 306 15.10 10.34 -3.16
N GLY A 307 15.31 11.44 -2.44
CA GLY A 307 14.24 12.36 -2.04
C GLY A 307 13.17 11.69 -1.16
N SER A 308 13.56 10.68 -0.38
CA SER A 308 12.67 9.84 0.42
C SER A 308 11.71 8.96 -0.38
N ASN A 309 12.01 8.71 -1.67
CA ASN A 309 11.35 7.67 -2.47
C ASN A 309 11.77 6.28 -1.95
N VAL A 310 11.14 5.88 -0.85
CA VAL A 310 11.41 4.63 -0.15
C VAL A 310 10.08 3.91 0.10
N LEU A 311 10.03 2.64 -0.30
CA LEU A 311 8.96 1.71 0.06
C LEU A 311 9.44 0.88 1.26
N ASN A 312 8.86 1.13 2.44
CA ASN A 312 9.20 0.35 3.63
C ASN A 312 8.50 -1.01 3.61
N CYS A 313 9.25 -2.07 3.85
CA CYS A 313 8.74 -3.42 3.73
C CYS A 313 9.23 -4.24 4.93
N MET A 314 8.46 -5.26 5.30
CA MET A 314 8.74 -6.09 6.49
C MET A 314 8.93 -5.24 7.76
N SER A 315 8.09 -4.22 7.91
CA SER A 315 8.35 -3.04 8.76
C SER A 315 7.18 -2.72 9.69
N MET A 316 6.30 -3.68 9.95
CA MET A 316 5.03 -3.46 10.64
C MET A 316 5.12 -3.50 12.18
N ASN A 317 6.32 -3.67 12.75
CA ASN A 317 6.48 -3.64 14.20
C ASN A 317 6.63 -2.21 14.74
N VAL A 318 6.23 -2.00 16.00
CA VAL A 318 6.26 -0.67 16.66
C VAL A 318 7.63 0.00 16.66
N ASP A 319 8.70 -0.79 16.65
CA ASP A 319 10.09 -0.38 16.58
C ASP A 319 10.51 0.15 15.20
N SER A 320 9.72 -0.05 14.15
CA SER A 320 9.94 0.58 12.85
C SER A 320 8.98 1.74 12.63
N ILE A 321 7.68 1.52 12.84
CA ILE A 321 6.62 2.45 12.41
C ILE A 321 6.71 3.83 13.08
N TYR A 322 7.20 3.89 14.33
CA TYR A 322 7.32 5.14 15.08
C TYR A 322 8.60 5.93 14.80
N HIS A 323 9.44 5.46 13.87
CA HIS A 323 10.64 6.18 13.42
C HIS A 323 10.54 6.65 11.96
N TRP A 324 9.42 6.43 11.26
CA TRP A 324 9.20 6.95 9.90
C TRP A 324 8.93 8.46 9.89
N GLU A 325 10.01 9.23 9.91
CA GLU A 325 9.99 10.69 9.90
C GLU A 325 9.76 11.27 8.50
N ARG A 326 10.26 10.60 7.45
CA ARG A 326 10.25 11.13 6.07
C ARG A 326 9.56 10.22 5.07
N THR A 327 9.74 8.91 5.22
CA THR A 327 9.18 7.93 4.29
C THR A 327 7.68 7.78 4.51
N ASN A 328 6.93 7.66 3.42
CA ASN A 328 5.46 7.75 3.46
C ASN A 328 4.74 6.58 2.79
N ILE A 329 5.45 5.51 2.43
CA ILE A 329 4.87 4.28 1.89
C ILE A 329 5.35 3.10 2.74
N ALA A 330 4.47 2.17 3.10
CA ALA A 330 4.87 0.89 3.67
C ALA A 330 3.92 -0.25 3.32
N ARG A 331 4.46 -1.46 3.14
CA ARG A 331 3.67 -2.66 2.88
C ARG A 331 2.72 -2.96 4.04
N ALA A 332 1.46 -3.27 3.69
CA ALA A 332 0.38 -3.55 4.63
C ALA A 332 -0.06 -5.03 4.66
N SER A 333 0.58 -5.90 3.89
CA SER A 333 0.28 -7.33 3.82
C SER A 333 1.53 -8.17 4.04
N ARG A 334 1.31 -9.47 4.28
CA ARG A 334 2.32 -10.51 4.01
C ARG A 334 2.59 -10.58 2.50
N ASP A 335 3.66 -11.27 2.13
CA ASP A 335 3.97 -11.49 0.72
C ASP A 335 2.81 -12.13 -0.05
N TYR A 336 2.65 -11.68 -1.29
CA TYR A 336 1.82 -12.34 -2.28
C TYR A 336 2.46 -13.65 -2.76
N TYR A 337 1.85 -14.79 -2.41
CA TYR A 337 2.28 -16.14 -2.80
C TYR A 337 1.40 -16.68 -3.94
N PRO A 338 1.80 -16.54 -5.21
CA PRO A 338 0.95 -16.86 -6.37
C PRO A 338 0.57 -18.34 -6.48
N LEU A 339 1.37 -19.24 -5.90
CA LEU A 339 1.12 -20.68 -5.97
C LEU A 339 0.13 -21.19 -4.91
N GLU A 340 -0.25 -20.37 -3.94
CA GLU A 340 -1.08 -20.81 -2.81
C GLU A 340 -2.57 -20.52 -2.99
N TYR A 341 -3.39 -21.56 -3.17
CA TYR A 341 -4.88 -21.68 -3.22
C TYR A 341 -5.72 -20.54 -2.59
N HIS A 342 -5.29 -20.02 -1.46
CA HIS A 342 -6.10 -19.08 -0.67
C HIS A 342 -5.41 -17.74 -0.42
N ASN A 343 -4.22 -17.54 -0.99
CA ASN A 343 -3.45 -16.32 -0.82
C ASN A 343 -4.24 -15.06 -1.25
N PRO A 344 -4.97 -14.99 -2.39
CA PRO A 344 -5.72 -13.78 -2.75
C PRO A 344 -6.75 -13.34 -1.70
N ARG A 345 -7.38 -14.27 -0.97
CA ARG A 345 -8.30 -13.93 0.14
C ARG A 345 -7.52 -13.37 1.33
N GLN A 346 -6.50 -14.11 1.77
CA GLN A 346 -5.72 -13.73 2.94
C GLN A 346 -5.01 -12.39 2.75
N HIS A 347 -4.38 -12.23 1.61
CA HIS A 347 -3.62 -11.05 1.25
C HIS A 347 -4.47 -9.77 1.24
N GLN A 348 -5.69 -9.83 0.67
CA GLN A 348 -6.62 -8.69 0.67
C GLN A 348 -7.10 -8.34 2.09
N VAL A 349 -7.42 -9.36 2.90
CA VAL A 349 -7.85 -9.14 4.28
C VAL A 349 -6.71 -8.53 5.11
N ASP A 350 -5.49 -9.03 4.97
CA ASP A 350 -4.31 -8.47 5.65
C ASP A 350 -4.13 -7.00 5.27
N ALA A 351 -4.06 -6.70 3.96
CA ALA A 351 -3.84 -5.36 3.45
C ALA A 351 -4.92 -4.38 3.95
N VAL A 352 -6.19 -4.70 3.74
CA VAL A 352 -7.31 -3.83 4.14
C VAL A 352 -7.37 -3.66 5.66
N MET A 353 -7.29 -4.72 6.43
CA MET A 353 -7.41 -4.63 7.89
C MET A 353 -6.21 -3.90 8.51
N ASN A 354 -5.00 -4.10 7.99
CA ASN A 354 -3.83 -3.37 8.46
C ASN A 354 -3.85 -1.89 8.07
N SER A 355 -4.48 -1.51 6.95
CA SER A 355 -4.71 -0.11 6.61
C SER A 355 -5.46 0.67 7.68
N MET A 356 -6.30 0.00 8.51
CA MET A 356 -7.00 0.63 9.63
C MET A 356 -6.06 1.40 10.57
N TRP A 357 -4.86 0.89 10.79
CA TRP A 357 -3.89 1.48 11.71
C TRP A 357 -2.70 2.09 10.96
N LEU A 358 -2.20 1.45 9.89
CA LEU A 358 -1.05 1.95 9.12
C LEU A 358 -1.30 3.30 8.46
N GLU A 359 -2.54 3.59 8.02
CA GLU A 359 -2.84 4.84 7.32
C GLU A 359 -2.52 6.10 8.13
N ASN A 360 -2.43 5.98 9.46
CA ASN A 360 -2.15 7.10 10.34
C ASN A 360 -0.68 7.52 10.25
N LEU A 361 0.19 6.62 9.78
CA LEU A 361 1.64 6.80 9.71
C LEU A 361 2.15 6.90 8.28
N VAL A 362 1.61 6.12 7.35
CA VAL A 362 2.07 6.02 5.95
C VAL A 362 0.93 5.62 5.02
N TRP A 363 1.12 5.78 3.71
CA TRP A 363 0.23 5.18 2.71
C TRP A 363 0.47 3.66 2.65
N PRO A 364 -0.57 2.84 2.88
CA PRO A 364 -0.49 1.39 2.76
C PRO A 364 -0.18 0.94 1.33
N ASP A 365 0.89 0.16 1.18
CA ASP A 365 1.19 -0.60 -0.02
C ASP A 365 0.55 -1.99 0.08
N TYR A 366 -0.26 -2.32 -0.92
CA TYR A 366 -1.00 -3.59 -0.99
C TYR A 366 -0.17 -4.69 -1.65
N ASP A 367 1.13 -4.50 -1.87
CA ASP A 367 2.08 -5.43 -2.49
C ASP A 367 1.83 -5.68 -3.99
N ILE A 368 2.74 -6.44 -4.60
CA ILE A 368 2.66 -7.02 -5.93
C ILE A 368 1.48 -7.98 -6.08
N TRP A 369 1.08 -8.22 -7.32
CA TRP A 369 0.29 -9.38 -7.70
C TRP A 369 0.59 -9.80 -9.15
N GLU A 370 0.19 -11.02 -9.49
CA GLU A 370 0.24 -11.52 -10.85
C GLU A 370 -1.14 -11.40 -11.51
N THR A 371 -1.25 -10.73 -12.65
CA THR A 371 -2.54 -10.51 -13.32
C THR A 371 -3.04 -11.74 -14.07
N TYR A 372 -2.15 -12.68 -14.41
CA TYR A 372 -2.52 -13.96 -15.04
C TYR A 372 -2.86 -15.06 -14.03
N ASN A 373 -2.76 -14.77 -12.73
CA ASN A 373 -2.99 -15.77 -11.72
C ASN A 373 -4.49 -15.98 -11.47
N TRP A 374 -4.83 -17.09 -10.83
CA TRP A 374 -6.20 -17.43 -10.50
C TRP A 374 -6.77 -16.38 -9.53
N HIS A 375 -8.02 -15.97 -9.80
CA HIS A 375 -8.72 -14.89 -9.07
C HIS A 375 -7.98 -13.55 -9.04
N ALA A 376 -7.20 -13.21 -10.08
CA ALA A 376 -6.48 -11.94 -10.18
C ALA A 376 -7.38 -10.70 -10.03
N GLU A 377 -8.66 -10.80 -10.40
CA GLU A 377 -9.68 -9.76 -10.19
C GLU A 377 -9.81 -9.34 -8.73
N TYR A 378 -9.61 -10.26 -7.76
CA TYR A 378 -9.60 -9.91 -6.33
C TYR A 378 -8.54 -8.87 -6.01
N ASN A 379 -7.35 -9.04 -6.58
CA ASN A 379 -6.23 -8.14 -6.40
C ASN A 379 -6.48 -6.80 -7.10
N ALA A 380 -7.00 -6.82 -8.33
CA ALA A 380 -7.33 -5.61 -9.06
C ALA A 380 -8.37 -4.76 -8.30
N VAL A 381 -9.44 -5.38 -7.79
CA VAL A 381 -10.46 -4.72 -6.97
C VAL A 381 -9.88 -4.12 -5.69
N ALA A 382 -8.89 -4.78 -5.06
CA ALA A 382 -8.23 -4.23 -3.88
C ALA A 382 -7.38 -3.00 -4.19
N ARG A 383 -6.69 -2.97 -5.34
CA ARG A 383 -5.90 -1.82 -5.76
C ARG A 383 -6.77 -0.64 -6.19
N ALA A 384 -7.99 -0.89 -6.64
CA ALA A 384 -8.95 0.16 -6.93
C ALA A 384 -9.32 0.99 -5.69
N VAL A 385 -9.21 0.40 -4.49
CA VAL A 385 -9.50 1.09 -3.22
C VAL A 385 -8.27 1.36 -2.36
N SER A 386 -7.07 0.85 -2.69
CA SER A 386 -5.91 0.88 -1.80
C SER A 386 -5.45 2.31 -1.48
N GLY A 387 -5.53 3.23 -2.45
CA GLY A 387 -5.00 4.59 -2.34
C GLY A 387 -3.45 4.66 -2.36
N GLY A 388 -2.76 3.53 -2.28
CA GLY A 388 -1.30 3.41 -2.32
C GLY A 388 -0.75 3.03 -3.71
N PRO A 389 0.51 2.55 -3.77
CA PRO A 389 1.13 2.09 -5.02
C PRO A 389 0.35 0.96 -5.69
N VAL A 390 0.44 0.89 -7.02
CA VAL A 390 -0.20 -0.13 -7.87
C VAL A 390 0.86 -0.72 -8.79
N TYR A 391 1.24 -1.98 -8.58
CA TYR A 391 2.29 -2.61 -9.38
C TYR A 391 2.19 -4.13 -9.42
N ILE A 392 2.59 -4.69 -10.56
CA ILE A 392 2.48 -6.12 -10.86
C ILE A 392 3.83 -6.83 -10.81
N THR A 393 3.83 -8.15 -10.94
CA THR A 393 5.06 -8.95 -11.00
C THR A 393 4.97 -10.04 -12.08
N ASP A 394 4.21 -9.75 -13.13
CA ASP A 394 3.94 -10.69 -14.20
C ASP A 394 5.18 -11.00 -15.03
N LYS A 395 5.31 -12.28 -15.40
CA LYS A 395 6.30 -12.73 -16.37
C LYS A 395 6.00 -12.15 -17.74
N GLU A 396 7.06 -11.90 -18.50
CA GLU A 396 6.99 -11.41 -19.88
C GLU A 396 5.88 -12.09 -20.70
N GLY A 397 4.95 -11.27 -21.21
CA GLY A 397 3.92 -11.69 -22.15
C GLY A 397 2.71 -12.37 -21.50
N LYS A 398 2.66 -12.47 -20.17
CA LYS A 398 1.51 -13.02 -19.45
C LYS A 398 0.53 -11.97 -18.95
N GLU A 399 0.86 -10.70 -19.06
CA GLU A 399 0.07 -9.60 -18.54
C GLU A 399 -1.37 -9.60 -19.07
N LYS A 400 -2.33 -9.37 -18.18
CA LYS A 400 -3.76 -9.21 -18.46
C LYS A 400 -4.11 -7.73 -18.37
N TRP A 401 -3.91 -7.04 -19.49
CA TRP A 401 -4.14 -5.59 -19.61
C TRP A 401 -5.56 -5.17 -19.25
N GLU A 402 -6.54 -6.04 -19.48
CA GLU A 402 -7.94 -5.86 -19.11
C GLU A 402 -8.17 -5.67 -17.60
N LEU A 403 -7.25 -6.13 -16.76
CA LEU A 403 -7.27 -5.91 -15.31
C LEU A 403 -6.53 -4.64 -14.88
N LEU A 404 -5.62 -4.13 -15.73
CA LEU A 404 -4.78 -2.97 -15.41
C LEU A 404 -5.36 -1.66 -15.94
N TRP A 405 -5.90 -1.63 -17.15
CA TRP A 405 -6.50 -0.42 -17.72
C TRP A 405 -7.63 0.20 -16.88
N PRO A 406 -8.44 -0.57 -16.14
CA PRO A 406 -9.43 0.02 -15.24
C PRO A 406 -8.82 0.67 -13.97
N LEU A 407 -7.54 0.45 -13.66
CA LEU A 407 -6.82 1.02 -12.51
C LEU A 407 -6.03 2.29 -12.84
N VAL A 408 -5.78 2.59 -14.12
CA VAL A 408 -4.85 3.65 -14.55
C VAL A 408 -5.44 4.51 -15.65
N TYR A 409 -4.94 5.74 -15.80
CA TYR A 409 -5.16 6.58 -16.97
C TYR A 409 -4.27 6.15 -18.15
N GLY A 410 -4.52 6.70 -19.34
CA GLY A 410 -3.79 6.37 -20.57
C GLY A 410 -2.28 6.62 -20.51
N ASP A 411 -1.82 7.47 -19.59
CA ASP A 411 -0.42 7.78 -19.34
C ASP A 411 0.22 6.94 -18.23
N GLY A 412 -0.53 6.03 -17.60
CA GLY A 412 -0.07 5.16 -16.52
C GLY A 412 -0.23 5.74 -15.12
N GLU A 413 -0.78 6.95 -14.95
CA GLU A 413 -1.13 7.46 -13.61
C GLU A 413 -2.23 6.55 -13.02
N ALA A 414 -2.01 6.00 -11.82
CA ALA A 414 -2.98 5.22 -11.10
C ALA A 414 -4.16 6.09 -10.65
N ILE A 415 -5.37 5.57 -10.82
CA ILE A 415 -6.60 6.21 -10.38
C ILE A 415 -6.68 6.05 -8.86
N ARG A 416 -6.34 7.12 -8.16
CA ARG A 416 -6.15 7.12 -6.70
C ARG A 416 -7.30 7.84 -6.00
N LEU A 417 -7.76 7.24 -4.90
CA LEU A 417 -8.74 7.82 -3.99
C LEU A 417 -8.07 8.76 -2.98
N ASP A 418 -8.87 9.58 -2.28
CA ASP A 418 -8.38 10.64 -1.38
C ASP A 418 -7.67 10.08 -0.14
N GLU A 419 -8.05 8.88 0.28
CA GLU A 419 -7.57 8.21 1.48
C GLU A 419 -7.28 6.72 1.18
N PRO A 420 -6.44 6.06 1.98
CA PRO A 420 -6.27 4.61 1.88
C PRO A 420 -7.59 3.84 2.06
N GLY A 421 -7.67 2.70 1.40
CA GLY A 421 -8.80 1.77 1.54
C GLY A 421 -8.84 1.18 2.94
N ARG A 422 -9.97 1.32 3.63
CA ARG A 422 -10.18 0.80 4.99
C ARG A 422 -11.34 -0.17 5.02
N PRO A 423 -11.37 -1.12 5.98
CA PRO A 423 -12.53 -2.00 6.13
C PRO A 423 -13.76 -1.14 6.43
N CYS A 424 -14.90 -1.45 5.82
CA CYS A 424 -16.19 -0.88 6.25
C CYS A 424 -16.46 -1.25 7.71
N ARG A 425 -17.21 -0.42 8.42
CA ARG A 425 -17.44 -0.59 9.88
C ARG A 425 -17.98 -1.96 10.25
N LYS A 426 -18.86 -2.52 9.42
CA LYS A 426 -19.42 -3.87 9.60
C LYS A 426 -18.42 -5.02 9.36
N SER A 427 -17.32 -4.76 8.67
CA SER A 427 -16.25 -5.73 8.41
C SER A 427 -15.15 -5.71 9.49
N LEU A 428 -15.13 -4.71 10.38
CA LEU A 428 -14.10 -4.60 11.43
C LEU A 428 -14.12 -5.78 12.42
N PHE A 429 -15.31 -6.20 12.86
CA PHE A 429 -15.45 -7.12 14.01
C PHE A 429 -16.01 -8.49 13.62
N VAL A 430 -15.97 -8.83 12.33
CA VAL A 430 -16.53 -10.07 11.79
C VAL A 430 -15.41 -10.80 11.06
N ASP A 431 -15.16 -12.06 11.42
CA ASP A 431 -14.21 -12.92 10.71
C ASP A 431 -14.71 -13.15 9.27
N PRO A 432 -14.02 -12.59 8.25
CA PRO A 432 -14.48 -12.66 6.87
C PRO A 432 -14.37 -14.09 6.29
N TYR A 433 -13.60 -14.98 6.91
CA TYR A 433 -13.39 -16.33 6.37
C TYR A 433 -14.51 -17.31 6.72
N SER A 434 -15.30 -17.02 7.75
CA SER A 434 -16.25 -17.99 8.32
C SER A 434 -17.64 -17.43 8.63
N SER A 435 -17.82 -16.11 8.60
CA SER A 435 -19.09 -15.47 8.96
C SER A 435 -20.23 -15.67 7.96
N GLY A 436 -19.92 -15.93 6.69
CA GLY A 436 -20.92 -15.96 5.61
C GLY A 436 -21.38 -14.58 5.15
N VAL A 437 -20.71 -13.52 5.62
CA VAL A 437 -20.99 -12.11 5.29
C VAL A 437 -19.84 -11.57 4.45
N PRO A 438 -20.11 -10.86 3.34
CA PRO A 438 -19.06 -10.31 2.49
C PRO A 438 -18.12 -9.37 3.23
N PHE A 439 -16.83 -9.48 2.92
CA PHE A 439 -15.82 -8.52 3.39
C PHE A 439 -15.89 -7.26 2.53
N MET A 440 -15.86 -6.08 3.15
CA MET A 440 -16.05 -4.81 2.46
C MET A 440 -15.00 -3.79 2.89
N ALA A 441 -14.50 -3.05 1.92
CA ALA A 441 -13.60 -1.93 2.12
C ALA A 441 -14.13 -0.70 1.40
N PHE A 442 -13.90 0.49 1.96
CA PHE A 442 -14.29 1.75 1.35
C PHE A 442 -13.11 2.73 1.30
N SER A 443 -13.20 3.66 0.36
CA SER A 443 -12.48 4.94 0.38
C SER A 443 -13.29 5.99 -0.40
N ARG A 444 -12.80 7.22 -0.48
CA ARG A 444 -13.52 8.40 -0.95
C ARG A 444 -12.86 9.06 -2.14
N ALA A 445 -13.70 9.70 -2.96
CA ALA A 445 -13.30 10.63 -4.01
C ALA A 445 -14.19 11.87 -3.93
N GLY A 446 -13.70 12.93 -3.28
CA GLY A 446 -14.46 14.11 -2.91
C GLY A 446 -15.68 13.77 -2.05
N SER A 447 -16.87 14.03 -2.60
CA SER A 447 -18.16 13.74 -1.95
C SER A 447 -18.67 12.32 -2.23
N ALA A 448 -18.05 11.58 -3.15
CA ALA A 448 -18.43 10.22 -3.50
C ALA A 448 -17.60 9.19 -2.72
N GLY A 449 -18.09 7.97 -2.68
CA GLY A 449 -17.38 6.80 -2.14
C GLY A 449 -17.20 5.71 -3.18
N VAL A 450 -16.16 4.90 -2.98
CA VAL A 450 -15.95 3.63 -3.69
C VAL A 450 -15.91 2.52 -2.66
N VAL A 451 -16.69 1.47 -2.87
CA VAL A 451 -16.77 0.30 -1.99
C VAL A 451 -16.39 -0.95 -2.77
N ALA A 452 -15.36 -1.64 -2.30
CA ALA A 452 -14.97 -2.95 -2.79
C ALA A 452 -15.57 -4.03 -1.89
N VAL A 453 -16.08 -5.10 -2.51
CA VAL A 453 -16.78 -6.21 -1.82
C VAL A 453 -16.21 -7.52 -2.30
N TRP A 454 -15.92 -8.44 -1.39
CA TRP A 454 -15.42 -9.78 -1.70
C TRP A 454 -16.16 -10.85 -0.95
N ASN A 455 -16.28 -12.02 -1.58
CA ASN A 455 -16.52 -13.26 -0.86
C ASN A 455 -15.19 -13.82 -0.33
N MET A 456 -15.02 -13.85 0.98
CA MET A 456 -13.79 -14.34 1.63
C MET A 456 -13.96 -15.72 2.27
N ASN A 457 -15.10 -16.37 2.07
CA ASN A 457 -15.43 -17.63 2.70
C ASN A 457 -14.41 -18.72 2.38
N ARG A 458 -13.68 -19.20 3.40
CA ARG A 458 -12.63 -20.22 3.20
C ARG A 458 -13.19 -21.59 2.80
N PHE A 459 -14.48 -21.83 3.03
CA PHE A 459 -15.17 -23.06 2.68
C PHE A 459 -15.87 -23.00 1.32
N GLU A 460 -15.61 -21.94 0.54
CA GLU A 460 -16.19 -21.74 -0.79
C GLU A 460 -17.72 -21.79 -0.78
N LEU A 461 -18.30 -21.15 0.24
CA LEU A 461 -19.75 -20.97 0.35
C LEU A 461 -20.15 -19.60 -0.22
N PRO A 462 -21.34 -19.49 -0.82
CA PRO A 462 -21.89 -18.20 -1.20
C PRO A 462 -22.18 -17.35 0.04
N GLU A 463 -21.94 -16.05 -0.07
CA GLU A 463 -22.15 -15.07 0.99
C GLU A 463 -23.30 -14.12 0.66
N LYS A 464 -23.99 -13.66 1.69
CA LYS A 464 -25.10 -12.70 1.57
C LYS A 464 -24.89 -11.55 2.52
N GLY A 465 -25.24 -10.36 2.08
CA GLY A 465 -25.15 -9.14 2.86
C GLY A 465 -26.01 -8.04 2.28
N ALA A 466 -25.71 -6.81 2.65
CA ALA A 466 -26.31 -5.64 2.02
C ALA A 466 -25.26 -4.52 1.94
N LEU A 467 -25.37 -3.67 0.92
CA LEU A 467 -24.60 -2.45 0.74
C LEU A 467 -25.51 -1.25 1.02
N ALA A 468 -25.08 -0.33 1.87
CA ALA A 468 -25.75 0.94 2.11
C ALA A 468 -24.79 2.10 1.80
N PRO A 469 -25.30 3.30 1.42
CA PRO A 469 -24.46 4.48 1.27
C PRO A 469 -23.54 4.72 2.48
N GLU A 470 -24.05 4.49 3.70
CA GLU A 470 -23.37 4.69 4.97
C GLU A 470 -22.20 3.72 5.23
N ASP A 471 -22.00 2.71 4.39
CA ASP A 471 -20.77 1.90 4.43
C ASP A 471 -19.53 2.71 4.02
N VAL A 472 -19.72 3.89 3.44
CA VAL A 472 -18.68 4.90 3.19
C VAL A 472 -18.70 5.90 4.34
N GLU A 473 -17.66 5.88 5.17
CA GLU A 473 -17.59 6.78 6.32
C GLU A 473 -17.53 8.25 5.91
N GLY A 474 -18.33 9.07 6.60
CA GLY A 474 -18.42 10.51 6.35
C GLY A 474 -19.12 10.90 5.03
N ILE A 475 -19.85 9.99 4.38
CA ILE A 475 -20.65 10.32 3.19
C ILE A 475 -21.84 11.22 3.55
N VAL A 476 -22.06 12.26 2.74
CA VAL A 476 -23.10 13.29 2.95
C VAL A 476 -24.10 13.27 1.80
N GLY A 477 -25.39 13.45 2.11
CA GLY A 477 -26.50 13.42 1.15
C GLY A 477 -27.64 12.50 1.62
N ASP A 478 -28.82 12.65 1.02
CA ASP A 478 -30.02 11.86 1.36
C ASP A 478 -30.40 10.85 0.28
N GLU A 479 -29.97 11.08 -0.96
CA GLU A 479 -30.22 10.24 -2.14
C GLU A 479 -28.91 10.05 -2.88
N PHE A 480 -28.61 8.81 -3.25
CA PHE A 480 -27.35 8.41 -3.85
C PHE A 480 -27.62 7.62 -5.11
N PHE A 481 -26.83 7.86 -6.15
CA PHE A 481 -26.79 7.00 -7.31
C PHE A 481 -25.65 6.00 -7.12
N VAL A 482 -26.02 4.73 -7.00
CA VAL A 482 -25.09 3.62 -6.75
C VAL A 482 -24.87 2.86 -8.04
N TYR A 483 -23.62 2.78 -8.50
CA TYR A 483 -23.24 2.11 -9.76
C TYR A 483 -22.31 0.92 -9.46
N GLU A 484 -22.65 -0.28 -9.93
CA GLU A 484 -21.82 -1.49 -9.82
C GLU A 484 -21.03 -1.73 -11.12
N TYR A 485 -19.70 -1.83 -10.99
CA TYR A 485 -18.77 -1.86 -12.12
C TYR A 485 -18.98 -3.04 -13.07
N PHE A 486 -19.11 -4.27 -12.53
CA PHE A 486 -19.07 -5.47 -13.37
C PHE A 486 -20.38 -5.72 -14.13
N SER A 487 -21.53 -5.53 -13.47
CA SER A 487 -22.85 -5.67 -14.08
C SER A 487 -23.30 -4.40 -14.81
N ARG A 488 -22.61 -3.26 -14.59
CA ARG A 488 -22.99 -1.94 -15.10
C ARG A 488 -24.41 -1.55 -14.71
N HIS A 489 -24.85 -2.05 -13.55
CA HIS A 489 -26.17 -1.73 -13.02
C HIS A 489 -26.05 -0.50 -12.13
N ALA A 490 -27.07 0.34 -12.19
CA ALA A 490 -27.18 1.48 -11.31
C ALA A 490 -28.60 1.64 -10.79
N GLU A 491 -28.70 2.13 -9.56
CA GLU A 491 -29.98 2.39 -8.91
C GLU A 491 -29.87 3.59 -7.94
N LEU A 492 -31.00 4.24 -7.69
CA LEU A 492 -31.10 5.26 -6.66
C LEU A 492 -31.36 4.60 -5.31
N VAL A 493 -30.56 4.99 -4.32
CA VAL A 493 -30.66 4.49 -2.95
C VAL A 493 -30.72 5.68 -2.01
N ARG A 494 -31.71 5.71 -1.12
CA ARG A 494 -31.77 6.73 -0.07
C ARG A 494 -30.91 6.37 1.11
N ARG A 495 -30.53 7.38 1.88
CA ARG A 495 -29.97 7.19 3.22
C ARG A 495 -30.91 6.29 4.05
N GLY A 496 -30.35 5.28 4.70
CA GLY A 496 -31.08 4.26 5.46
C GLY A 496 -31.61 3.09 4.62
N GLU A 497 -31.55 3.16 3.30
CA GLU A 497 -31.86 2.03 2.40
C GLU A 497 -30.58 1.21 2.09
N SER A 498 -30.76 0.00 1.60
CA SER A 498 -29.65 -0.89 1.27
C SER A 498 -29.95 -1.81 0.08
N ILE A 499 -28.93 -2.10 -0.71
CA ILE A 499 -28.96 -3.05 -1.83
C ILE A 499 -28.57 -4.44 -1.33
N PRO A 500 -29.36 -5.50 -1.59
CA PRO A 500 -29.00 -6.86 -1.21
C PRO A 500 -27.78 -7.37 -2.01
N LEU A 501 -26.81 -7.94 -1.30
CA LEU A 501 -25.62 -8.54 -1.88
C LEU A 501 -25.74 -10.08 -1.88
N LYS A 502 -25.35 -10.69 -3.00
CA LYS A 502 -25.20 -12.14 -3.13
C LYS A 502 -23.95 -12.45 -3.94
N LEU A 503 -22.95 -13.02 -3.28
CA LEU A 503 -21.65 -13.32 -3.88
C LEU A 503 -21.43 -14.82 -3.90
N LYS A 504 -21.11 -15.36 -5.07
CA LYS A 504 -20.60 -16.72 -5.24
C LYS A 504 -19.18 -16.81 -4.65
N PRO A 505 -18.67 -18.03 -4.41
CA PRO A 505 -17.27 -18.19 -4.07
C PRO A 505 -16.40 -17.52 -5.13
N TRP A 506 -15.40 -16.76 -4.68
CA TRP A 506 -14.50 -16.02 -5.57
C TRP A 506 -15.17 -14.89 -6.38
N ASP A 507 -16.30 -14.34 -5.93
CA ASP A 507 -16.83 -13.08 -6.44
C ASP A 507 -16.18 -11.86 -5.75
N ALA A 508 -15.77 -10.87 -6.56
CA ALA A 508 -15.45 -9.52 -6.14
C ALA A 508 -16.33 -8.50 -6.88
N ARG A 509 -16.67 -7.37 -6.25
CA ARG A 509 -17.48 -6.28 -6.81
C ARG A 509 -16.92 -4.92 -6.44
N VAL A 510 -17.22 -3.91 -7.24
CA VAL A 510 -16.86 -2.50 -6.97
C VAL A 510 -18.10 -1.64 -7.18
N TYR A 511 -18.43 -0.85 -6.17
CA TYR A 511 -19.55 0.08 -6.19
C TYR A 511 -19.06 1.51 -6.09
N SER A 512 -19.55 2.36 -6.98
CA SER A 512 -19.43 3.81 -6.87
C SER A 512 -20.70 4.35 -6.25
N ILE A 513 -20.58 5.10 -5.15
CA ILE A 513 -21.71 5.67 -4.42
C ILE A 513 -21.58 7.19 -4.51
N VAL A 514 -22.43 7.81 -5.32
CA VAL A 514 -22.33 9.25 -5.62
C VAL A 514 -23.57 9.98 -5.13
N PRO A 515 -23.44 11.03 -4.30
CA PRO A 515 -24.59 11.80 -3.87
C PRO A 515 -25.28 12.51 -5.03
N VAL A 516 -26.61 12.46 -5.06
CA VAL A 516 -27.43 13.22 -5.99
C VAL A 516 -27.61 14.64 -5.44
N VAL A 517 -27.05 15.61 -6.15
CA VAL A 517 -27.13 17.03 -5.79
C VAL A 517 -27.79 17.77 -6.95
N ASP A 518 -28.84 18.55 -6.65
CA ASP A 518 -29.65 19.26 -7.64
C ASP A 518 -30.16 18.37 -8.80
N GLY A 519 -30.48 17.12 -8.46
CA GLY A 519 -30.95 16.11 -9.43
C GLY A 519 -29.86 15.52 -10.32
N PHE A 520 -28.58 15.72 -10.00
CA PHE A 520 -27.46 15.22 -10.79
C PHE A 520 -26.33 14.58 -9.96
N ALA A 521 -25.83 13.44 -10.42
CA ALA A 521 -24.67 12.74 -9.84
C ALA A 521 -23.71 12.28 -10.95
N ALA A 522 -22.50 12.82 -11.01
CA ALA A 522 -21.47 12.33 -11.95
C ALA A 522 -20.78 11.10 -11.37
N VAL A 523 -21.00 9.92 -11.97
CA VAL A 523 -20.30 8.68 -11.58
C VAL A 523 -18.84 8.74 -12.05
N GLY A 524 -18.59 9.31 -13.23
CA GLY A 524 -17.26 9.37 -13.84
C GLY A 524 -17.08 8.32 -14.92
N LEU A 525 -15.83 7.95 -15.22
CA LEU A 525 -15.48 6.98 -16.25
C LEU A 525 -15.73 5.54 -15.77
N VAL A 526 -16.84 4.94 -16.20
CA VAL A 526 -17.28 3.60 -15.76
C VAL A 526 -16.55 2.45 -16.44
N ASN A 527 -15.59 2.75 -17.31
CA ASN A 527 -14.56 1.80 -17.75
C ASN A 527 -13.37 1.71 -16.76
N LYS A 528 -13.44 2.41 -15.62
CA LYS A 528 -12.46 2.37 -14.53
C LYS A 528 -13.12 1.87 -13.25
N TYR A 529 -12.38 1.16 -12.39
CA TYR A 529 -12.94 0.62 -11.15
C TYR A 529 -13.35 1.74 -10.18
N ALA A 530 -12.47 2.72 -9.95
CA ALA A 530 -12.72 3.87 -9.10
C ALA A 530 -13.26 5.06 -9.92
N ALA A 531 -14.37 4.85 -10.63
CA ALA A 531 -14.95 5.84 -11.55
C ALA A 531 -15.09 7.26 -10.95
N PRO A 532 -15.52 7.47 -9.68
CA PRO A 532 -15.67 8.81 -9.13
C PRO A 532 -14.36 9.60 -9.06
N ALA A 533 -13.21 8.93 -8.90
CA ALA A 533 -11.89 9.56 -8.87
C ALA A 533 -11.41 10.06 -10.24
N THR A 534 -12.15 9.77 -11.31
CA THR A 534 -11.86 10.26 -12.67
C THR A 534 -12.46 11.63 -12.95
N VAL A 535 -13.32 12.11 -12.05
CA VAL A 535 -13.95 13.42 -12.10
C VAL A 535 -13.10 14.42 -11.32
N ALA A 536 -12.44 15.33 -12.04
CA ALA A 536 -11.62 16.38 -11.44
C ALA A 536 -12.48 17.47 -10.78
N GLU A 537 -13.65 17.79 -11.36
CA GLU A 537 -14.55 18.80 -10.84
C GLU A 537 -15.98 18.58 -11.36
N VAL A 538 -17.00 18.93 -10.57
CA VAL A 538 -18.39 19.05 -11.03
C VAL A 538 -18.98 20.37 -10.57
N LYS A 539 -19.43 21.19 -11.52
CA LYS A 539 -20.21 22.41 -11.28
C LYS A 539 -21.66 22.16 -11.64
N ARG A 540 -22.58 22.65 -10.80
CA ARG A 540 -24.02 22.49 -10.96
C ARG A 540 -24.70 23.85 -10.93
N GLU A 541 -25.63 24.06 -11.83
CA GLU A 541 -26.49 25.23 -11.96
C GLU A 541 -27.93 24.72 -12.21
N PRO A 542 -28.98 25.53 -11.97
CA PRO A 542 -30.35 25.11 -12.27
C PRO A 542 -30.50 24.67 -13.74
N GLY A 543 -30.79 23.37 -13.95
CA GLY A 543 -30.96 22.77 -15.28
C GLY A 543 -29.66 22.47 -16.04
N ARG A 544 -28.51 22.52 -15.38
CA ARG A 544 -27.20 22.34 -16.03
C ARG A 544 -26.15 21.75 -15.09
N ALA A 545 -25.32 20.84 -15.59
CA ALA A 545 -24.08 20.45 -14.94
C ALA A 545 -22.90 20.42 -15.90
N VAL A 546 -21.72 20.71 -15.37
CA VAL A 546 -20.45 20.63 -16.08
C VAL A 546 -19.51 19.74 -15.26
N ALA A 547 -19.10 18.61 -15.84
CA ALA A 547 -18.12 17.70 -15.27
C ALA A 547 -16.80 17.80 -16.04
N ARG A 548 -15.69 17.97 -15.32
CA ARG A 548 -14.34 17.92 -15.88
C ARG A 548 -13.72 16.56 -15.56
N LEU A 549 -13.28 15.85 -16.59
CA LEU A 549 -12.68 14.53 -16.51
C LEU A 549 -11.20 14.62 -16.81
N LYS A 550 -10.40 13.76 -16.18
CA LYS A 550 -8.94 13.69 -16.47
C LYS A 550 -8.63 13.15 -17.87
N GLU A 551 -9.47 12.27 -18.40
CA GLU A 551 -9.36 11.75 -19.77
C GLU A 551 -10.74 11.45 -20.40
N ALA A 552 -10.76 11.22 -21.71
CA ALA A 552 -11.94 10.71 -22.41
C ALA A 552 -12.16 9.21 -22.11
N GLY A 553 -13.43 8.79 -22.07
CA GLY A 553 -13.81 7.40 -21.93
C GLY A 553 -15.32 7.24 -21.90
N ARG A 554 -15.78 6.17 -21.26
CA ARG A 554 -17.22 5.93 -21.07
C ARG A 554 -17.68 6.62 -19.80
N PHE A 555 -18.31 7.77 -19.92
CA PHE A 555 -18.77 8.56 -18.78
C PHE A 555 -20.20 8.18 -18.40
N ALA A 556 -20.47 7.99 -17.11
CA ALA A 556 -21.82 7.82 -16.60
C ALA A 556 -22.19 8.88 -15.57
N ALA A 557 -23.49 9.19 -15.51
CA ALA A 557 -24.09 10.07 -14.54
C ALA A 557 -25.55 9.71 -14.30
N TYR A 558 -26.10 10.17 -13.19
CA TYR A 558 -27.54 10.29 -13.01
C TYR A 558 -27.98 11.71 -13.37
N SER A 559 -29.08 11.82 -14.13
CA SER A 559 -29.78 13.07 -14.39
C SER A 559 -31.28 12.86 -14.19
N ARG A 560 -31.89 13.63 -13.28
CA ARG A 560 -33.31 13.53 -12.96
C ARG A 560 -34.22 13.81 -14.15
N ALA A 561 -33.80 14.68 -15.06
CA ALA A 561 -34.50 14.98 -16.30
C ALA A 561 -33.66 14.53 -17.50
N ARG A 562 -34.34 14.20 -18.61
CA ARG A 562 -33.67 13.86 -19.86
C ARG A 562 -32.88 15.07 -20.36
N PRO A 563 -31.57 14.93 -20.65
CA PRO A 563 -30.79 16.01 -21.24
C PRO A 563 -31.39 16.48 -22.57
N LYS A 564 -31.48 17.80 -22.74
CA LYS A 564 -31.86 18.49 -23.97
C LYS A 564 -30.65 18.73 -24.87
N GLU A 565 -29.49 18.97 -24.27
CA GLU A 565 -28.23 19.21 -24.97
C GLU A 565 -27.07 18.64 -24.15
N ILE A 566 -26.12 18.02 -24.85
CA ILE A 566 -24.86 17.54 -24.28
C ILE A 566 -23.72 18.04 -25.16
N ARG A 567 -22.74 18.71 -24.55
CA ARG A 567 -21.53 19.18 -25.23
C ARG A 567 -20.28 18.57 -24.61
N VAL A 568 -19.33 18.23 -25.46
CA VAL A 568 -18.00 17.76 -25.08
C VAL A 568 -16.99 18.77 -25.65
N ASP A 569 -16.23 19.42 -24.77
CA ASP A 569 -15.31 20.51 -25.11
C ASP A 569 -15.97 21.60 -25.99
N GLY A 570 -17.23 21.91 -25.69
CA GLY A 570 -18.04 22.92 -26.38
C GLY A 570 -18.70 22.46 -27.68
N ALA A 571 -18.41 21.25 -28.17
CA ALA A 571 -19.06 20.69 -29.35
C ALA A 571 -20.23 19.76 -28.98
N ALA A 572 -21.35 19.83 -29.72
CA ALA A 572 -22.51 18.97 -29.48
C ALA A 572 -22.14 17.48 -29.68
N LEU A 573 -22.54 16.63 -28.72
CA LEU A 573 -22.33 15.19 -28.79
C LEU A 573 -23.43 14.54 -29.64
N ALA A 574 -23.04 13.67 -30.57
CA ALA A 574 -23.99 12.98 -31.43
C ALA A 574 -24.91 12.04 -30.63
N ASP A 575 -26.21 12.02 -30.96
CA ASP A 575 -27.24 11.22 -30.26
C ASP A 575 -26.88 9.74 -30.12
N LEU A 576 -26.18 9.16 -31.11
CA LEU A 576 -25.79 7.74 -31.11
C LEU A 576 -24.77 7.38 -30.03
N LYS A 577 -24.13 8.40 -29.43
CA LYS A 577 -23.18 8.28 -28.30
C LYS A 577 -23.85 8.50 -26.95
N ILE A 578 -25.16 8.72 -26.91
CA ILE A 578 -25.93 9.06 -25.71
C ILE A 578 -26.92 7.94 -25.43
N LYS A 579 -26.82 7.33 -24.25
CA LYS A 579 -27.83 6.42 -23.72
C LYS A 579 -28.46 7.07 -22.48
N PHE A 580 -29.79 7.15 -22.47
CA PHE A 580 -30.54 7.66 -21.32
C PHE A 580 -31.75 6.77 -21.04
N VAL A 581 -31.79 6.15 -19.85
CA VAL A 581 -32.89 5.27 -19.42
C VAL A 581 -33.19 5.55 -17.95
N GLU A 582 -34.40 6.01 -17.64
CA GLU A 582 -34.88 6.21 -16.25
C GLU A 582 -33.92 7.02 -15.33
N GLY A 583 -33.21 7.99 -15.91
CA GLY A 583 -32.26 8.84 -15.20
C GLY A 583 -30.80 8.40 -15.29
N ASP A 584 -30.53 7.15 -15.67
CA ASP A 584 -29.19 6.65 -15.99
C ASP A 584 -28.74 7.21 -17.34
N LEU A 585 -27.68 8.02 -17.32
CA LEU A 585 -27.05 8.65 -18.47
C LEU A 585 -25.66 8.06 -18.70
N GLU A 586 -25.43 7.49 -19.87
CA GLU A 586 -24.13 6.98 -20.30
C GLU A 586 -23.73 7.64 -21.62
N LEU A 587 -22.49 8.15 -21.67
CA LEU A 587 -21.91 8.86 -22.81
C LEU A 587 -20.65 8.13 -23.30
N ASP A 588 -20.57 7.90 -24.59
CA ASP A 588 -19.35 7.45 -25.26
C ASP A 588 -18.53 8.66 -25.73
N LEU A 589 -17.54 9.06 -24.94
CA LEU A 589 -16.65 10.18 -25.27
C LEU A 589 -15.49 9.74 -26.18
N GLY A 590 -15.47 8.47 -26.61
CA GLY A 590 -14.35 7.86 -27.31
C GLY A 590 -13.18 7.54 -26.37
N THR A 591 -12.13 6.93 -26.92
CA THR A 591 -10.84 6.81 -26.25
C THR A 591 -9.98 8.00 -26.65
N ALA A 592 -9.38 8.71 -25.69
CA ALA A 592 -8.29 9.63 -26.04
C ALA A 592 -7.21 8.84 -26.80
N ASP A 593 -6.50 9.47 -27.73
CA ASP A 593 -5.39 8.90 -28.49
C ASP A 593 -4.18 8.59 -27.57
N ARG A 594 -4.37 7.73 -26.56
CA ARG A 594 -3.44 7.32 -25.49
C ARG A 594 -2.63 8.46 -24.82
N GLN A 595 -3.01 9.70 -25.07
CA GLN A 595 -2.51 10.91 -24.45
C GLN A 595 -3.64 11.42 -23.56
N SER A 596 -3.44 11.34 -22.25
CA SER A 596 -4.36 11.89 -21.26
C SER A 596 -4.60 13.37 -21.56
N LYS A 597 -5.82 13.69 -21.98
CA LYS A 597 -6.28 15.07 -22.20
C LYS A 597 -7.55 15.25 -21.40
N GLU A 598 -7.58 16.27 -20.56
CA GLU A 598 -8.78 16.61 -19.82
C GLU A 598 -9.94 16.87 -20.80
N VAL A 599 -11.13 16.42 -20.42
CA VAL A 599 -12.36 16.55 -21.19
C VAL A 599 -13.41 17.24 -20.35
N THR A 600 -14.10 18.22 -20.92
CA THR A 600 -15.23 18.88 -20.27
C THR A 600 -16.55 18.40 -20.86
N VAL A 601 -17.42 17.85 -20.02
CA VAL A 601 -18.77 17.40 -20.38
C VAL A 601 -19.79 18.37 -19.79
N GLU A 602 -20.54 19.05 -20.64
CA GLU A 602 -21.64 19.92 -20.28
C GLU A 602 -22.97 19.24 -20.62
N ILE A 603 -23.90 19.24 -19.67
CA ILE A 603 -25.21 18.59 -19.79
C ILE A 603 -26.28 19.59 -19.35
N VAL A 604 -27.28 19.82 -20.21
CA VAL A 604 -28.40 20.76 -19.97
C VAL A 604 -29.71 19.98 -20.04
N TRP A 605 -30.61 20.14 -19.05
CA TRP A 605 -31.89 19.44 -18.96
C TRP A 605 -33.10 20.33 -18.65
#